data_AF-A0A2K2FZZ0-F1
#
_entry.id   AF-A0A2K2FZZ0-F1
#
_cell.length_a   1.000
_cell.length_b   1.000
_cell.length_c   1.000
_cell.angle_alpha   90.00
_cell.angle_beta   90.00
_cell.angle_gamma   90.00
#
_symmetry.space_group_name_H-M   'P 1'
#
loop_
_entity.id
_entity.type
_entity.pdbx_description
1 polymer ?
#
loop_
_entity_poly.entity_id
_entity_poly.type
_entity_poly.pdbx_seq_one_letter_code
_entity_poly.pdbx_strand_id
1 'polypeptide(L)'
;MNLNRRSVLLGTGALALVPAMARARAAEIAIDTPMAAPRWAVLQRHLIAMQGDAARAFHDRYFNANHEIEAFLRWGANDGPDDAIEAINDWPYLYLIGGEGGLLDLAQKVQEAHFAQYSRARTKDVPMGRAGMYQREFPPQMDWQHISEGLTTFNQLGLCNPEDRKLIERARRFADFYTGRDPIARNYDPKLKLIRSMFNGSIGPLMRPATMLDWAGDPFDTAPFEMVHGESSYKDTLEHYREYTQTVGDNPLNLHSTALGFNAWMLTGEARFRDWMLEYVEAWAARAKANGGILPSNIGPDGKVGGGAGGHWWGGTYGWGFSPINPVTGKREDRNRIPRAIMGFMNAYMATGDDRYLQVWRDQNAAINAQARKVDGVLCAPTMHGAQGWYSFKPGPYRFNTGEIWYLSQREADRVAMEPTPWTRFLDGKQDGWAEQALLDDMERVRTQMVRVHEDRTTAATRLADNPIERNPVSVTALLHQTMGAIHVARPPWSKTSPNQGGTLLFARLRHFDADRKRPGLPEDVAALVEKMDAGTTTLSLVNLNPALARRLVIRGGGYGEHRIEAVRIGDRRVAVGDRDVALRLEPGAGARVVLEMSRFTQQPTLAWPEMV
;
A
#
# COMPACT_ATOMS: atom_id res chain seq x y z
N MET A 1 68.33 16.37 41.32
CA MET A 1 68.96 15.61 40.22
C MET A 1 68.54 14.15 40.36
N ASN A 2 68.03 13.55 39.28
CA ASN A 2 67.93 12.11 38.99
C ASN A 2 66.95 11.26 39.81
N LEU A 3 66.21 10.27 39.28
CA LEU A 3 65.84 9.81 37.93
C LEU A 3 64.74 8.75 38.21
N ASN A 4 63.58 8.82 37.56
CA ASN A 4 62.47 7.89 37.77
C ASN A 4 62.46 6.77 36.71
N ARG A 5 62.20 5.53 37.16
CA ARG A 5 62.25 4.30 36.36
C ARG A 5 60.92 4.06 35.62
N ARG A 6 61.01 4.17 34.30
CA ARG A 6 60.42 3.34 33.23
C ARG A 6 59.34 2.33 33.66
N SER A 7 58.12 2.48 33.12
CA SER A 7 57.47 1.52 32.19
C SER A 7 56.00 1.94 31.95
N VAL A 8 55.75 2.78 30.94
CA VAL A 8 54.42 2.87 30.31
C VAL A 8 54.66 2.82 28.80
N LEU A 9 54.25 1.71 28.20
CA LEU A 9 54.35 1.44 26.78
C LEU A 9 53.35 2.31 26.02
N LEU A 10 53.92 3.03 25.04
CA LEU A 10 53.23 3.70 23.95
C LEU A 10 52.45 2.69 23.11
N GLY A 11 51.12 2.72 23.19
CA GLY A 11 50.23 2.12 22.20
C GLY A 11 49.86 3.17 21.15
N THR A 12 50.57 3.17 20.03
CA THR A 12 50.24 3.90 18.82
C THR A 12 48.90 3.41 18.24
N GLY A 13 47.82 4.16 18.49
CA GLY A 13 46.57 4.01 17.77
C GLY A 13 46.69 4.63 16.39
N ALA A 14 47.00 3.83 15.37
CA ALA A 14 46.85 4.22 13.98
C ALA A 14 45.35 4.42 13.68
N LEU A 15 44.90 5.67 13.59
CA LEU A 15 43.64 5.98 12.91
C LEU A 15 43.82 5.57 11.45
N ALA A 16 43.22 4.44 11.07
CA ALA A 16 42.95 4.15 9.67
C ALA A 16 41.95 5.20 9.16
N LEU A 17 42.47 6.28 8.60
CA LEU A 17 41.74 7.15 7.68
C LEU A 17 41.34 6.27 6.49
N VAL A 18 40.14 5.71 6.54
CA VAL A 18 39.49 5.17 5.34
C VAL A 18 39.31 6.36 4.41
N PRO A 19 39.91 6.38 3.22
CA PRO A 19 39.67 7.46 2.30
C PRO A 19 38.19 7.42 1.96
N ALA A 20 37.49 8.54 2.17
CA ALA A 20 36.20 8.76 1.57
C ALA A 20 36.41 8.64 0.07
N MET A 21 36.10 7.46 -0.49
CA MET A 21 35.96 7.31 -1.93
C MET A 21 34.85 8.27 -2.32
N ALA A 22 35.23 9.41 -2.90
CA ALA A 22 34.31 10.25 -3.64
C ALA A 22 33.63 9.30 -4.63
N ARG A 23 32.32 9.06 -4.46
CA ARG A 23 31.51 8.35 -5.45
C ARG A 23 31.70 9.14 -6.75
N ALA A 24 32.40 8.56 -7.71
CA ALA A 24 32.45 9.13 -9.05
C ALA A 24 31.01 9.28 -9.52
N ARG A 25 30.59 10.52 -9.76
CA ARG A 25 29.23 10.87 -10.18
C ARG A 25 28.90 10.02 -11.42
N ALA A 26 27.80 9.27 -11.38
CA ALA A 26 27.40 8.46 -12.52
C ALA A 26 27.25 9.39 -13.75
N ALA A 27 27.97 9.07 -14.83
CA ALA A 27 27.93 9.87 -16.04
C ALA A 27 26.50 9.86 -16.60
N GLU A 28 25.97 11.05 -16.92
CA GLU A 28 24.67 11.20 -17.55
C GLU A 28 24.67 10.54 -18.94
N ILE A 29 23.68 9.68 -19.20
CA ILE A 29 23.55 8.97 -20.48
C ILE A 29 22.66 9.79 -21.42
N ALA A 30 23.25 10.36 -22.46
CA ALA A 30 22.51 11.09 -23.49
C ALA A 30 21.72 10.14 -24.41
N ILE A 31 20.49 10.56 -24.74
CA ILE A 31 19.59 10.01 -25.75
C ILE A 31 19.26 11.14 -26.72
N ASP A 32 19.84 11.06 -27.92
CA ASP A 32 19.76 12.07 -28.98
C ASP A 32 19.11 11.55 -30.27
N THR A 33 18.68 10.29 -30.28
CA THR A 33 17.97 9.67 -31.41
C THR A 33 16.58 10.29 -31.55
N PRO A 34 16.25 10.93 -32.69
CA PRO A 34 14.91 11.46 -32.93
C PRO A 34 13.85 10.36 -32.89
N MET A 35 12.72 10.62 -32.22
CA MET A 35 11.61 9.70 -32.13
C MET A 35 10.29 10.44 -32.37
N ALA A 36 9.55 10.03 -33.41
CA ALA A 36 8.19 10.51 -33.60
C ALA A 36 7.34 10.16 -32.36
N ALA A 37 6.60 11.14 -31.84
CA ALA A 37 5.76 10.98 -30.66
C ALA A 37 4.74 9.84 -30.83
N PRO A 38 4.90 8.71 -30.11
CA PRO A 38 3.92 7.64 -30.17
C PRO A 38 2.60 8.10 -29.55
N ARG A 39 1.48 7.56 -30.05
CA ARG A 39 0.15 7.94 -29.55
C ARG A 39 -0.01 7.65 -28.06
N TRP A 40 0.46 6.51 -27.55
CA TRP A 40 0.43 6.20 -26.12
C TRP A 40 1.13 7.27 -25.26
N ALA A 41 2.22 7.87 -25.75
CA ALA A 41 2.99 8.86 -24.99
C ALA A 41 2.21 10.18 -24.82
N VAL A 42 1.56 10.61 -25.90
CA VAL A 42 0.68 11.79 -25.89
C VAL A 42 -0.53 11.55 -24.98
N LEU A 43 -1.17 10.37 -25.09
CA LEU A 43 -2.28 9.99 -24.22
C LEU A 43 -1.86 9.93 -22.74
N GLN A 44 -0.67 9.41 -22.44
CA GLN A 44 -0.17 9.28 -21.08
C GLN A 44 0.00 10.67 -20.42
N ARG A 45 0.65 11.62 -21.11
CA ARG A 45 0.80 12.99 -20.59
C ARG A 45 -0.52 13.72 -20.48
N HIS A 46 -1.42 13.53 -21.45
CA HIS A 46 -2.75 14.12 -21.41
C HIS A 46 -3.58 13.60 -20.22
N LEU A 47 -3.60 12.29 -19.96
CA LEU A 47 -4.30 11.70 -18.83
C LEU A 47 -3.76 12.23 -17.49
N ILE A 48 -2.44 12.31 -17.33
CA ILE A 48 -1.82 12.85 -16.11
C ILE A 48 -2.33 14.27 -15.82
N ALA A 49 -2.35 15.15 -16.83
CA ALA A 49 -2.85 16.51 -16.69
C ALA A 49 -4.37 16.56 -16.40
N MET A 50 -5.16 15.81 -17.17
CA MET A 50 -6.62 15.73 -17.03
C MET A 50 -7.04 15.30 -15.63
N GLN A 51 -6.35 14.33 -15.03
CA GLN A 51 -6.63 13.89 -13.66
C GLN A 51 -6.27 14.95 -12.61
N GLY A 52 -5.20 15.73 -12.85
CA GLY A 52 -4.81 16.84 -11.97
C GLY A 52 -5.87 17.95 -11.93
N ASP A 53 -6.42 18.32 -13.08
CA ASP A 53 -7.56 19.25 -13.17
C ASP A 53 -8.81 18.70 -12.47
N ALA A 54 -9.13 17.44 -12.72
CA ALA A 54 -10.29 16.78 -12.12
C ALA A 54 -10.18 16.67 -10.59
N ALA A 55 -8.97 16.38 -10.06
CA ALA A 55 -8.73 16.32 -8.62
C ALA A 55 -8.98 17.67 -7.94
N ARG A 56 -8.60 18.79 -8.57
CA ARG A 56 -8.91 20.14 -8.06
C ARG A 56 -10.41 20.41 -8.02
N ALA A 57 -11.12 20.10 -9.11
CA ALA A 57 -12.57 20.27 -9.15
C ALA A 57 -13.30 19.37 -8.13
N PHE A 58 -12.77 18.16 -7.88
CA PHE A 58 -13.25 17.28 -6.82
C PHE A 58 -13.00 17.89 -5.43
N HIS A 59 -11.82 18.45 -5.20
CA HIS A 59 -11.51 19.16 -3.96
C HIS A 59 -12.52 20.28 -3.68
N ASP A 60 -12.72 21.17 -4.65
CA ASP A 60 -13.63 22.30 -4.55
C ASP A 60 -15.08 21.89 -4.25
N ARG A 61 -15.47 20.65 -4.61
CA ARG A 61 -16.81 20.12 -4.38
C ARG A 61 -17.02 19.54 -2.97
N TYR A 62 -16.00 18.90 -2.42
CA TYR A 62 -16.13 18.04 -1.23
C TYR A 62 -15.37 18.53 -0.02
N PHE A 63 -14.52 19.54 -0.16
CA PHE A 63 -13.70 20.08 0.92
C PHE A 63 -13.91 21.59 1.03
N ASN A 64 -13.86 22.10 2.27
CA ASN A 64 -14.01 23.52 2.52
C ASN A 64 -12.67 24.28 2.37
N ALA A 65 -12.69 25.59 2.65
CA ALA A 65 -11.51 26.46 2.58
C ALA A 65 -10.37 26.08 3.56
N ASN A 66 -10.67 25.29 4.59
CA ASN A 66 -9.68 24.72 5.52
C ASN A 66 -9.20 23.33 5.09
N HIS A 67 -9.60 22.86 3.90
CA HIS A 67 -9.34 21.53 3.36
C HIS A 67 -9.94 20.38 4.18
N GLU A 68 -10.93 20.67 5.02
CA GLU A 68 -11.68 19.68 5.77
C GLU A 68 -12.78 19.10 4.89
N ILE A 69 -13.05 17.80 5.01
CA ILE A 69 -14.12 17.17 4.26
C ILE A 69 -15.47 17.73 4.74
N GLU A 70 -16.34 18.04 3.79
CA GLU A 70 -17.71 18.46 4.04
C GLU A 70 -18.63 17.24 4.08
N ALA A 71 -18.68 16.57 5.23
CA ALA A 71 -19.53 15.40 5.47
C ALA A 71 -20.10 15.41 6.90
N PHE A 72 -21.11 14.58 7.14
CA PHE A 72 -21.64 14.32 8.46
C PHE A 72 -20.61 13.52 9.26
N LEU A 73 -19.87 14.21 10.12
CA LEU A 73 -18.77 13.62 10.86
C LEU A 73 -19.30 12.64 11.90
N ARG A 74 -18.98 11.35 11.70
CA ARG A 74 -19.34 10.29 12.64
C ARG A 74 -18.22 9.26 12.77
N TRP A 75 -18.41 8.41 13.77
CA TRP A 75 -17.66 7.17 13.94
C TRP A 75 -18.46 6.05 13.28
N GLY A 76 -17.77 5.13 12.62
CA GLY A 76 -18.36 3.97 11.97
C GLY A 76 -17.28 3.21 11.22
N ALA A 77 -17.43 1.91 11.07
CA ALA A 77 -16.57 1.10 10.19
C ALA A 77 -17.09 1.03 8.74
N ASN A 78 -18.26 1.62 8.45
CA ASN A 78 -18.82 1.69 7.10
C ASN A 78 -18.79 3.12 6.52
N ASP A 79 -18.67 4.13 7.37
CA ASP A 79 -18.84 5.55 7.05
C ASP A 79 -18.03 6.46 8.00
N GLY A 80 -16.78 6.07 8.24
CA GLY A 80 -15.93 6.56 9.33
C GLY A 80 -14.91 7.63 8.98
N PRO A 81 -14.05 7.97 9.94
CA PRO A 81 -12.88 8.81 9.70
C PRO A 81 -11.91 8.25 8.65
N ASP A 82 -11.77 6.94 8.55
CA ASP A 82 -10.92 6.28 7.55
C ASP A 82 -11.44 6.55 6.13
N ASP A 83 -12.75 6.40 5.90
CA ASP A 83 -13.39 6.69 4.61
C ASP A 83 -13.19 8.13 4.14
N ALA A 84 -13.22 9.10 5.07
CA ALA A 84 -13.08 10.52 4.75
C ALA A 84 -11.76 10.85 4.05
N ILE A 85 -10.65 10.28 4.52
CA ILE A 85 -9.34 10.54 3.92
C ILE A 85 -9.12 9.70 2.64
N GLU A 86 -9.86 8.61 2.46
CA GLU A 86 -9.85 7.81 1.23
C GLU A 86 -10.38 8.56 0.01
N ALA A 87 -11.16 9.62 0.21
CA ALA A 87 -11.65 10.48 -0.87
C ALA A 87 -10.52 11.07 -1.74
N ILE A 88 -9.29 11.16 -1.21
CA ILE A 88 -8.10 11.64 -1.93
C ILE A 88 -7.05 10.54 -2.19
N ASN A 89 -7.44 9.27 -2.08
CA ASN A 89 -6.57 8.15 -2.45
C ASN A 89 -5.97 8.39 -3.84
N ASP A 90 -4.72 7.96 -4.01
CA ASP A 90 -3.91 8.04 -5.24
C ASP A 90 -3.48 9.44 -5.71
N TRP A 91 -3.88 10.52 -5.04
CA TRP A 91 -3.38 11.86 -5.40
C TRP A 91 -1.86 11.97 -5.22
N PRO A 92 -1.26 11.47 -4.13
CA PRO A 92 0.20 11.42 -4.02
C PRO A 92 0.84 10.53 -5.10
N TYR A 93 0.22 9.41 -5.48
CA TYR A 93 0.73 8.57 -6.58
C TYR A 93 0.68 9.29 -7.94
N LEU A 94 -0.37 10.04 -8.24
CA LEU A 94 -0.44 10.83 -9.46
C LEU A 94 0.68 11.89 -9.51
N TYR A 95 0.96 12.56 -8.38
CA TYR A 95 2.14 13.42 -8.25
C TYR A 95 3.44 12.63 -8.48
N LEU A 96 3.58 11.45 -7.86
CA LEU A 96 4.74 10.57 -7.98
C LEU A 96 4.99 10.07 -9.40
N ILE A 97 3.96 9.97 -10.24
CA ILE A 97 4.07 9.61 -11.65
C ILE A 97 4.59 10.80 -12.49
N GLY A 98 4.28 12.03 -12.08
CA GLY A 98 4.66 13.24 -12.81
C GLY A 98 3.55 14.29 -12.92
N GLY A 99 2.45 14.16 -12.17
CA GLY A 99 1.40 15.18 -12.03
C GLY A 99 1.93 16.47 -11.40
N GLU A 100 1.17 17.56 -11.53
CA GLU A 100 1.58 18.90 -11.11
C GLU A 100 1.85 19.02 -9.60
N GLY A 101 2.74 19.96 -9.22
CA GLY A 101 3.16 20.14 -7.83
C GLY A 101 2.04 20.50 -6.86
N GLY A 102 1.08 21.32 -7.30
CA GLY A 102 -0.04 21.75 -6.46
C GLY A 102 -0.95 20.61 -5.98
N LEU A 103 -0.91 19.44 -6.65
CA LEU A 103 -1.69 18.27 -6.21
C LEU A 103 -1.14 17.67 -4.89
N LEU A 104 0.19 17.62 -4.73
CA LEU A 104 0.80 17.16 -3.48
C LEU A 104 0.48 18.13 -2.34
N ASP A 105 0.63 19.43 -2.58
CA ASP A 105 0.31 20.47 -1.58
C ASP A 105 -1.14 20.32 -1.10
N LEU A 106 -2.06 20.03 -2.02
CA LEU A 106 -3.46 19.82 -1.71
C LEU A 106 -3.68 18.56 -0.87
N ALA A 107 -3.10 17.43 -1.27
CA ALA A 107 -3.19 16.17 -0.52
C ALA A 107 -2.62 16.31 0.91
N GLN A 108 -1.49 17.02 1.07
CA GLN A 108 -0.91 17.28 2.38
C GLN A 108 -1.81 18.17 3.25
N LYS A 109 -2.41 19.21 2.70
CA LYS A 109 -3.34 20.08 3.44
C LYS A 109 -4.59 19.32 3.88
N VAL A 110 -5.16 18.49 3.00
CA VAL A 110 -6.28 17.60 3.36
C VAL A 110 -5.87 16.61 4.46
N GLN A 111 -4.67 16.03 4.39
CA GLN A 111 -4.17 15.12 5.44
C GLN A 111 -4.03 15.83 6.81
N GLU A 112 -3.50 17.05 6.85
CA GLU A 112 -3.41 17.83 8.10
C GLU A 112 -4.81 18.20 8.62
N ALA A 113 -5.70 18.63 7.73
CA ALA A 113 -7.07 18.98 8.05
C ALA A 113 -7.84 17.78 8.60
N HIS A 114 -7.67 16.59 8.01
CA HIS A 114 -8.24 15.33 8.46
C HIS A 114 -7.89 15.03 9.91
N PHE A 115 -6.59 15.05 10.25
CA PHE A 115 -6.15 14.83 11.63
C PHE A 115 -6.76 15.84 12.59
N ALA A 116 -6.78 17.12 12.22
CA ALA A 116 -7.34 18.17 13.07
C ALA A 116 -8.86 18.01 13.25
N GLN A 117 -9.60 17.76 12.17
CA GLN A 117 -11.06 17.64 12.13
C GLN A 117 -11.52 16.45 12.99
N TYR A 118 -10.95 15.27 12.78
CA TYR A 118 -11.36 14.07 13.51
C TYR A 118 -10.77 13.97 14.92
N SER A 119 -9.74 14.75 15.26
CA SER A 119 -9.38 14.97 16.67
C SER A 119 -10.36 15.86 17.42
N ARG A 120 -11.09 16.75 16.73
CA ARG A 120 -12.15 17.56 17.35
C ARG A 120 -13.50 16.85 17.36
N ALA A 121 -13.80 16.06 16.33
CA ALA A 121 -15.00 15.23 16.28
C ALA A 121 -14.98 14.19 17.40
N ARG A 122 -16.11 14.01 18.10
CA ARG A 122 -16.21 13.15 19.28
C ARG A 122 -17.49 12.34 19.21
N THR A 123 -17.40 11.13 19.72
CA THR A 123 -18.59 10.30 20.01
C THR A 123 -19.13 10.63 21.39
N LYS A 124 -20.40 10.32 21.59
CA LYS A 124 -21.14 10.35 22.85
C LYS A 124 -21.23 8.96 23.45
N ASP A 125 -21.69 7.98 22.67
CA ASP A 125 -22.05 6.65 23.16
C ASP A 125 -20.89 5.67 23.03
N VAL A 126 -20.13 5.71 21.93
CA VAL A 126 -18.89 4.93 21.77
C VAL A 126 -17.78 5.45 22.69
N PRO A 127 -17.29 4.70 23.69
CA PRO A 127 -16.32 5.23 24.66
C PRO A 127 -14.97 5.64 24.04
N MET A 128 -14.50 4.88 23.04
CA MET A 128 -13.19 5.05 22.42
C MET A 128 -13.03 6.37 21.64
N GLY A 129 -14.12 6.96 21.15
CA GLY A 129 -14.12 8.25 20.43
C GLY A 129 -14.45 9.50 21.27
N ARG A 130 -14.73 9.37 22.58
CA ARG A 130 -15.16 10.51 23.43
C ARG A 130 -14.10 11.59 23.59
N ALA A 131 -12.83 11.19 23.56
CA ALA A 131 -11.68 12.09 23.63
C ALA A 131 -11.26 12.65 22.26
N GLY A 132 -11.94 12.25 21.19
CA GLY A 132 -11.60 12.52 19.80
C GLY A 132 -11.67 11.21 19.00
N MET A 133 -12.25 11.25 17.79
CA MET A 133 -12.26 10.10 16.88
C MET A 133 -10.86 9.79 16.36
N TYR A 134 -9.95 10.76 16.39
CA TYR A 134 -8.50 10.59 16.31
C TYR A 134 -7.84 11.11 17.58
N GLN A 135 -6.95 10.31 18.17
CA GLN A 135 -6.15 10.72 19.32
C GLN A 135 -4.67 10.57 18.95
N ARG A 136 -3.87 11.61 19.19
CA ARG A 136 -2.44 11.63 18.82
C ARG A 136 -2.22 11.43 17.31
N GLU A 137 -3.17 11.94 16.51
CA GLU A 137 -3.22 11.88 15.04
C GLU A 137 -3.42 10.45 14.49
N PHE A 138 -4.01 9.54 15.27
CA PHE A 138 -4.23 8.15 14.88
C PHE A 138 -5.55 7.62 15.48
N PRO A 139 -6.21 6.62 14.86
CA PRO A 139 -7.41 6.00 15.43
C PRO A 139 -7.17 5.50 16.86
N PRO A 140 -8.07 5.77 17.84
CA PRO A 140 -7.86 5.38 19.22
C PRO A 140 -7.88 3.85 19.37
N GLN A 141 -8.94 3.20 18.88
CA GLN A 141 -9.08 1.75 18.80
C GLN A 141 -9.95 1.39 17.59
N MET A 142 -9.39 0.68 16.60
CA MET A 142 -10.10 0.20 15.41
C MET A 142 -9.39 -1.07 14.90
N ASP A 143 -9.98 -1.82 13.96
CA ASP A 143 -9.27 -2.90 13.29
C ASP A 143 -8.36 -2.42 12.16
N TRP A 144 -7.40 -3.28 11.80
CA TRP A 144 -6.39 -2.95 10.81
C TRP A 144 -6.86 -2.96 9.35
N GLN A 145 -8.09 -3.40 9.03
CA GLN A 145 -8.62 -3.12 7.69
C GLN A 145 -8.91 -1.60 7.57
N HIS A 146 -9.66 -1.03 8.52
CA HIS A 146 -10.03 0.39 8.49
C HIS A 146 -8.85 1.32 8.82
N ILE A 147 -7.97 0.93 9.76
CA ILE A 147 -6.74 1.70 10.03
C ILE A 147 -5.86 1.75 8.77
N SER A 148 -5.74 0.65 8.02
CA SER A 148 -4.90 0.65 6.82
C SER A 148 -5.54 1.47 5.70
N GLU A 149 -6.86 1.37 5.51
CA GLU A 149 -7.66 2.21 4.61
C GLU A 149 -7.40 3.71 4.86
N GLY A 150 -7.54 4.17 6.11
CA GLY A 150 -7.25 5.55 6.52
C GLY A 150 -5.77 5.98 6.49
N LEU A 151 -4.83 5.05 6.30
CA LEU A 151 -3.38 5.34 6.20
C LEU A 151 -2.86 5.35 4.76
N THR A 152 -3.71 5.11 3.76
CA THR A 152 -3.32 5.05 2.35
C THR A 152 -2.53 6.27 1.90
N THR A 153 -3.11 7.47 2.05
CA THR A 153 -2.44 8.73 1.70
C THR A 153 -1.17 8.94 2.51
N PHE A 154 -1.22 8.75 3.84
CA PHE A 154 -0.08 8.92 4.73
C PHE A 154 1.13 8.06 4.31
N ASN A 155 0.90 6.79 3.99
CA ASN A 155 1.96 5.86 3.58
C ASN A 155 2.64 6.25 2.26
N GLN A 156 1.97 7.04 1.42
CA GLN A 156 2.52 7.53 0.15
C GLN A 156 3.32 8.83 0.30
N LEU A 157 3.06 9.63 1.34
CA LEU A 157 3.71 10.95 1.51
C LEU A 157 5.23 10.86 1.60
N GLY A 158 5.78 9.79 2.18
CA GLY A 158 7.23 9.59 2.27
C GLY A 158 7.91 9.47 0.91
N LEU A 159 7.21 8.94 -0.10
CA LEU A 159 7.70 8.87 -1.49
C LEU A 159 7.81 10.28 -2.09
N CYS A 160 6.94 11.19 -1.66
CA CYS A 160 6.72 12.51 -2.24
C CYS A 160 7.45 13.65 -1.53
N ASN A 161 7.79 13.47 -0.24
CA ASN A 161 8.62 14.40 0.52
C ASN A 161 9.25 13.69 1.73
N PRO A 162 10.41 13.02 1.54
CA PRO A 162 11.03 12.23 2.60
C PRO A 162 11.67 13.07 3.72
N GLU A 163 11.84 14.39 3.52
CA GLU A 163 12.46 15.29 4.49
C GLU A 163 11.45 16.00 5.40
N ASP A 164 10.15 15.75 5.20
CA ASP A 164 9.09 16.34 6.04
C ASP A 164 9.25 15.89 7.50
N ARG A 165 9.59 16.85 8.37
CA ARG A 165 9.82 16.62 9.79
C ARG A 165 8.58 16.09 10.51
N LYS A 166 7.38 16.60 10.20
CA LYS A 166 6.14 16.13 10.82
C LYS A 166 5.85 14.69 10.41
N LEU A 167 6.07 14.36 9.13
CA LEU A 167 5.93 12.99 8.64
C LEU A 167 6.88 12.04 9.38
N ILE A 168 8.15 12.41 9.52
CA ILE A 168 9.15 11.60 10.23
C ILE A 168 8.76 11.39 11.70
N GLU A 169 8.33 12.45 12.38
CA GLU A 169 7.88 12.37 13.78
C GLU A 169 6.63 11.50 13.94
N ARG A 170 5.66 11.60 13.03
CA ARG A 170 4.46 10.75 13.00
C ARG A 170 4.80 9.30 12.68
N ALA A 171 5.63 9.02 11.68
CA ALA A 171 6.03 7.68 11.31
C ALA A 171 6.68 6.94 12.49
N ARG A 172 7.60 7.60 13.21
CA ARG A 172 8.19 7.08 14.45
C ARG A 172 7.13 6.78 15.50
N ARG A 173 6.25 7.75 15.78
CA ARG A 173 5.24 7.63 16.84
C ARG A 173 4.22 6.54 16.54
N PHE A 174 3.72 6.47 15.31
CA PHE A 174 2.74 5.48 14.88
C PHE A 174 3.35 4.08 14.92
N ALA A 175 4.59 3.91 14.45
CA ALA A 175 5.29 2.63 14.59
C ALA A 175 5.48 2.26 16.07
N ASP A 176 5.82 3.20 16.94
CA ASP A 176 6.02 2.95 18.38
C ASP A 176 4.75 2.58 19.15
N PHE A 177 3.56 2.83 18.61
CA PHE A 177 2.32 2.23 19.11
C PHE A 177 2.32 0.70 19.02
N TYR A 178 3.17 0.13 18.18
CA TYR A 178 3.23 -1.30 17.90
C TYR A 178 4.58 -1.94 18.25
N THR A 179 5.63 -1.18 18.57
CA THR A 179 6.92 -1.76 19.00
C THR A 179 6.95 -2.15 20.50
N GLY A 180 5.92 -1.77 21.27
CA GLY A 180 5.88 -1.94 22.72
C GLY A 180 6.61 -0.85 23.51
N ARG A 181 7.11 0.20 22.84
CA ARG A 181 7.79 1.34 23.48
C ARG A 181 6.83 2.41 23.98
N ASP A 182 5.67 2.56 23.35
CA ASP A 182 4.70 3.55 23.79
C ASP A 182 4.08 3.14 25.15
N PRO A 183 4.18 3.96 26.20
CA PRO A 183 3.71 3.59 27.53
C PRO A 183 2.17 3.57 27.64
N ILE A 184 1.49 4.26 26.72
CA ILE A 184 0.02 4.39 26.66
C ILE A 184 -0.53 3.30 25.75
N ALA A 185 -0.09 3.28 24.49
CA ALA A 185 -0.52 2.34 23.46
C ALA A 185 0.18 0.99 23.63
N ARG A 186 -0.22 0.23 24.64
CA ARG A 186 0.32 -1.10 24.94
C ARG A 186 -0.26 -2.19 24.01
N ASN A 187 -0.21 -1.94 22.70
CA ASN A 187 -0.78 -2.84 21.68
C ASN A 187 0.01 -4.12 21.52
N TYR A 188 1.33 -4.08 21.71
CA TYR A 188 2.23 -5.19 21.40
C TYR A 188 2.77 -5.87 22.67
N ASP A 189 2.77 -7.20 22.66
CA ASP A 189 3.48 -8.02 23.63
C ASP A 189 4.82 -8.47 23.03
N PRO A 190 5.97 -7.96 23.51
CA PRO A 190 7.28 -8.31 22.96
C PRO A 190 7.76 -9.71 23.34
N LYS A 191 7.16 -10.36 24.37
CA LYS A 191 7.53 -11.73 24.74
C LYS A 191 6.85 -12.74 23.82
N LEU A 192 5.57 -12.51 23.55
CA LEU A 192 4.74 -13.38 22.70
C LEU A 192 4.77 -12.98 21.23
N LYS A 193 5.37 -11.82 20.91
CA LYS A 193 5.51 -11.26 19.56
C LYS A 193 4.16 -11.14 18.87
N LEU A 194 3.20 -10.53 19.55
CA LEU A 194 1.82 -10.44 19.08
C LEU A 194 1.20 -9.07 19.38
N ILE A 195 0.27 -8.66 18.52
CA ILE A 195 -0.61 -7.52 18.80
C ILE A 195 -1.81 -8.05 19.59
N ARG A 196 -2.10 -7.45 20.74
CA ARG A 196 -2.92 -8.05 21.82
C ARG A 196 -4.42 -8.07 21.55
N SER A 197 -4.88 -7.33 20.55
CA SER A 197 -6.28 -7.27 20.11
C SER A 197 -6.34 -6.89 18.63
N MET A 198 -7.35 -7.40 17.92
CA MET A 198 -7.71 -6.94 16.58
C MET A 198 -8.11 -5.46 16.61
N PHE A 199 -8.83 -5.02 17.63
CA PHE A 199 -9.12 -3.60 17.86
C PHE A 199 -8.00 -2.97 18.67
N ASN A 200 -7.24 -2.09 18.07
CA ASN A 200 -6.07 -1.45 18.68
C ASN A 200 -5.84 -0.06 18.09
N GLY A 201 -4.90 0.69 18.66
CA GLY A 201 -4.60 2.03 18.16
C GLY A 201 -3.84 2.90 19.16
N SER A 202 -4.01 4.21 19.08
CA SER A 202 -3.21 5.17 19.83
C SER A 202 -3.45 5.21 21.34
N ILE A 203 -4.51 4.56 21.81
CA ILE A 203 -4.83 4.40 23.24
C ILE A 203 -4.70 2.96 23.75
N GLY A 204 -4.22 2.04 22.91
CA GLY A 204 -3.99 0.64 23.29
C GLY A 204 -5.06 -0.34 22.80
N PRO A 205 -4.92 -1.63 23.14
CA PRO A 205 -5.77 -2.70 22.64
C PRO A 205 -7.12 -2.75 23.36
N LEU A 206 -8.20 -3.09 22.63
CA LEU A 206 -9.51 -3.36 23.21
C LEU A 206 -9.49 -4.78 23.79
N MET A 207 -9.31 -4.89 25.12
CA MET A 207 -9.18 -6.17 25.83
C MET A 207 -10.53 -6.75 26.29
N ARG A 208 -11.56 -6.55 25.48
CA ARG A 208 -12.88 -7.17 25.62
C ARG A 208 -13.45 -7.44 24.22
N PRO A 209 -14.43 -8.35 24.08
CA PRO A 209 -15.19 -8.46 22.85
C PRO A 209 -15.73 -7.10 22.41
N ALA A 210 -15.64 -6.81 21.11
CA ALA A 210 -16.27 -5.64 20.53
C ALA A 210 -17.80 -5.79 20.57
N THR A 211 -18.49 -4.69 20.78
CA THR A 211 -19.95 -4.59 20.70
C THR A 211 -20.34 -4.04 19.34
N MET A 212 -21.59 -4.22 18.92
CA MET A 212 -22.12 -3.61 17.69
C MET A 212 -21.87 -2.09 17.64
N LEU A 213 -21.97 -1.43 18.80
CA LEU A 213 -21.77 0.01 18.92
C LEU A 213 -20.32 0.43 18.65
N ASP A 214 -19.33 -0.38 19.08
CA ASP A 214 -17.91 -0.07 18.83
C ASP A 214 -17.59 0.00 17.33
N TRP A 215 -18.35 -0.73 16.50
CA TRP A 215 -18.25 -0.72 15.04
C TRP A 215 -19.15 0.32 14.38
N ALA A 216 -20.45 0.34 14.73
CA ALA A 216 -21.46 1.14 14.04
C ALA A 216 -21.41 2.64 14.37
N GLY A 217 -20.82 3.01 15.52
CA GLY A 217 -20.85 4.39 15.99
C GLY A 217 -22.11 4.76 16.75
N ASP A 218 -22.25 6.05 17.05
CA ASP A 218 -23.41 6.59 17.75
C ASP A 218 -24.68 6.56 16.87
N PRO A 219 -25.89 6.50 17.48
CA PRO A 219 -27.15 6.61 16.76
C PRO A 219 -27.27 7.89 15.93
N PHE A 220 -27.84 7.75 14.73
CA PHE A 220 -28.14 8.86 13.83
C PHE A 220 -29.40 8.57 13.02
N ASP A 221 -29.98 9.62 12.42
CA ASP A 221 -31.06 9.47 11.44
C ASP A 221 -30.47 9.13 10.08
N THR A 222 -30.77 7.93 9.56
CA THR A 222 -30.28 7.47 8.26
C THR A 222 -31.08 8.04 7.09
N ALA A 223 -32.29 8.56 7.31
CA ALA A 223 -33.20 8.99 6.25
C ALA A 223 -32.63 10.03 5.26
N PRO A 224 -31.77 10.98 5.67
CA PRO A 224 -31.19 11.97 4.76
C PRO A 224 -30.03 11.45 3.89
N PHE A 225 -29.53 10.24 4.13
CA PHE A 225 -28.25 9.78 3.59
C PHE A 225 -28.40 8.70 2.51
N GLU A 226 -27.46 8.72 1.55
CA GLU A 226 -27.22 7.61 0.64
C GLU A 226 -26.43 6.51 1.38
N MET A 227 -27.13 5.47 1.84
CA MET A 227 -26.53 4.32 2.55
C MET A 227 -25.95 3.32 1.54
N VAL A 228 -24.65 3.40 1.24
CA VAL A 228 -24.04 2.63 0.15
C VAL A 228 -23.91 1.12 0.42
N HIS A 229 -24.12 0.68 1.66
CA HIS A 229 -24.15 -0.74 2.04
C HIS A 229 -25.57 -1.32 2.14
N GLY A 230 -26.59 -0.52 1.81
CA GLY A 230 -27.98 -0.94 1.67
C GLY A 230 -28.82 -0.89 2.95
N GLU A 231 -28.30 -0.34 4.05
CA GLU A 231 -29.08 -0.16 5.28
C GLU A 231 -30.25 0.80 5.07
N SER A 232 -31.39 0.50 5.70
CA SER A 232 -32.59 1.35 5.65
C SER A 232 -32.84 2.11 6.95
N SER A 233 -32.15 1.70 8.03
CA SER A 233 -32.27 2.27 9.36
C SER A 233 -30.97 2.11 10.15
N TYR A 234 -30.77 2.93 11.18
CA TYR A 234 -29.64 2.75 12.11
C TYR A 234 -29.63 1.37 12.79
N LYS A 235 -30.81 0.75 12.96
CA LYS A 235 -30.90 -0.62 13.47
C LYS A 235 -30.20 -1.60 12.54
N ASP A 236 -30.34 -1.44 11.22
CA ASP A 236 -29.67 -2.29 10.23
C ASP A 236 -28.15 -2.10 10.33
N THR A 237 -27.68 -0.85 10.49
CA THR A 237 -26.26 -0.53 10.70
C THR A 237 -25.70 -1.22 11.95
N LEU A 238 -26.42 -1.22 13.07
CA LEU A 238 -26.01 -1.95 14.27
C LEU A 238 -26.02 -3.47 14.05
N GLU A 239 -27.10 -3.98 13.46
CA GLU A 239 -27.34 -5.40 13.25
C GLU A 239 -26.27 -6.04 12.35
N HIS A 240 -25.73 -5.26 11.42
CA HIS A 240 -24.59 -5.63 10.59
C HIS A 240 -23.45 -6.22 11.42
N TYR A 241 -23.19 -5.65 12.60
CA TYR A 241 -22.06 -6.01 13.45
C TYR A 241 -22.42 -7.00 14.56
N ARG A 242 -23.62 -7.60 14.54
CA ARG A 242 -24.06 -8.54 15.60
C ARG A 242 -23.06 -9.68 15.86
N GLU A 243 -22.46 -10.22 14.81
CA GLU A 243 -21.53 -11.35 14.89
C GLU A 243 -20.04 -10.91 14.94
N TYR A 244 -19.73 -9.61 14.93
CA TYR A 244 -18.36 -9.04 14.88
C TYR A 244 -17.76 -8.84 16.29
N THR A 245 -17.96 -9.81 17.18
CA THR A 245 -17.69 -9.61 18.62
C THR A 245 -16.32 -10.11 19.06
N GLN A 246 -15.81 -11.18 18.43
CA GLN A 246 -14.51 -11.75 18.77
C GLN A 246 -13.42 -10.86 18.16
N THR A 247 -12.80 -10.03 18.99
CA THR A 247 -11.68 -9.14 18.62
C THR A 247 -10.47 -9.29 19.54
N VAL A 248 -10.58 -10.06 20.63
CA VAL A 248 -9.50 -10.23 21.61
C VAL A 248 -8.42 -11.19 21.07
N GLY A 249 -7.15 -10.80 21.23
CA GLY A 249 -6.02 -11.54 20.69
C GLY A 249 -5.56 -11.02 19.33
N ASP A 250 -4.47 -11.61 18.84
CA ASP A 250 -3.88 -11.23 17.56
C ASP A 250 -4.69 -11.78 16.38
N ASN A 251 -4.73 -11.02 15.29
CA ASN A 251 -5.47 -11.34 14.07
C ASN A 251 -4.57 -11.05 12.85
N PRO A 252 -4.62 -11.86 11.78
CA PRO A 252 -3.79 -11.62 10.59
C PRO A 252 -3.91 -10.23 9.98
N LEU A 253 -5.04 -9.55 10.13
CA LEU A 253 -5.18 -8.15 9.67
C LEU A 253 -4.16 -7.22 10.32
N ASN A 254 -3.75 -7.48 11.56
CA ASN A 254 -2.73 -6.69 12.25
C ASN A 254 -1.37 -6.70 11.51
N LEU A 255 -1.12 -7.62 10.57
CA LEU A 255 0.08 -7.58 9.72
C LEU A 255 0.18 -6.32 8.85
N HIS A 256 -0.91 -5.57 8.62
CA HIS A 256 -0.84 -4.27 7.95
C HIS A 256 -0.02 -3.23 8.75
N SER A 257 0.06 -3.38 10.08
CA SER A 257 0.90 -2.52 10.95
C SER A 257 2.38 -2.54 10.58
N THR A 258 2.85 -3.58 9.90
CA THR A 258 4.23 -3.68 9.40
C THR A 258 4.59 -2.54 8.46
N ALA A 259 3.61 -1.95 7.75
CA ALA A 259 3.83 -0.78 6.91
C ALA A 259 4.32 0.43 7.71
N LEU A 260 3.86 0.60 8.96
CA LEU A 260 4.35 1.66 9.85
C LEU A 260 5.82 1.47 10.19
N GLY A 261 6.21 0.23 10.56
CA GLY A 261 7.59 -0.11 10.84
C GLY A 261 8.49 0.08 9.62
N PHE A 262 8.04 -0.35 8.45
CA PHE A 262 8.78 -0.19 7.20
C PHE A 262 8.97 1.28 6.82
N ASN A 263 7.89 2.09 6.87
CA ASN A 263 7.97 3.54 6.58
C ASN A 263 8.87 4.27 7.58
N ALA A 264 8.71 4.01 8.88
CA ALA A 264 9.56 4.61 9.90
C ALA A 264 11.03 4.23 9.70
N TRP A 265 11.33 2.97 9.37
CA TRP A 265 12.69 2.53 9.06
C TRP A 265 13.27 3.27 7.85
N MET A 266 12.54 3.37 6.74
CA MET A 266 13.03 4.02 5.52
C MET A 266 13.23 5.53 5.68
N LEU A 267 12.41 6.20 6.49
CA LEU A 267 12.52 7.63 6.78
C LEU A 267 13.64 7.97 7.76
N THR A 268 13.96 7.05 8.68
CA THR A 268 14.84 7.37 9.83
C THR A 268 16.16 6.62 9.85
N GLY A 269 16.24 5.50 9.14
CA GLY A 269 17.36 4.55 9.24
C GLY A 269 17.37 3.72 10.53
N GLU A 270 16.41 3.88 11.43
CA GLU A 270 16.41 3.19 12.73
C GLU A 270 16.06 1.70 12.58
N ALA A 271 17.07 0.84 12.75
CA ALA A 271 16.95 -0.62 12.62
C ALA A 271 15.85 -1.23 13.49
N ARG A 272 15.54 -0.64 14.66
CA ARG A 272 14.49 -1.16 15.57
C ARG A 272 13.12 -1.33 14.91
N PHE A 273 12.77 -0.48 13.94
CA PHE A 273 11.49 -0.57 13.26
C PHE A 273 11.47 -1.72 12.24
N ARG A 274 12.58 -1.92 11.51
CA ARG A 274 12.80 -3.08 10.65
C ARG A 274 12.77 -4.37 11.46
N ASP A 275 13.51 -4.41 12.56
CA ASP A 275 13.69 -5.61 13.37
C ASP A 275 12.35 -6.05 13.99
N TRP A 276 11.58 -5.11 14.53
CA TRP A 276 10.21 -5.38 14.99
C TRP A 276 9.31 -5.93 13.87
N MET A 277 9.34 -5.28 12.71
CA MET A 277 8.53 -5.69 11.56
C MET A 277 8.85 -7.14 11.13
N LEU A 278 10.13 -7.46 10.97
CA LEU A 278 10.58 -8.80 10.57
C LEU A 278 10.24 -9.83 11.65
N GLU A 279 10.51 -9.52 12.92
CA GLU A 279 10.19 -10.39 14.05
C GLU A 279 8.69 -10.73 14.09
N TYR A 280 7.84 -9.74 13.86
CA TYR A 280 6.40 -9.92 13.89
C TYR A 280 5.89 -10.77 12.72
N VAL A 281 6.38 -10.53 11.50
CA VAL A 281 6.05 -11.35 10.32
C VAL A 281 6.54 -12.79 10.50
N GLU A 282 7.73 -12.98 11.06
CA GLU A 282 8.29 -14.32 11.32
C GLU A 282 7.49 -15.08 12.38
N ALA A 283 6.96 -14.40 13.40
CA ALA A 283 6.06 -15.01 14.36
C ALA A 283 4.79 -15.54 13.67
N TRP A 284 4.21 -14.78 12.73
CA TRP A 284 3.08 -15.22 11.91
C TRP A 284 3.43 -16.37 10.95
N ALA A 285 4.60 -16.33 10.31
CA ALA A 285 5.11 -17.44 9.50
C ALA A 285 5.24 -18.74 10.30
N ALA A 286 5.79 -18.66 11.53
CA ALA A 286 5.93 -19.79 12.43
C ALA A 286 4.56 -20.35 12.87
N ARG A 287 3.59 -19.47 13.16
CA ARG A 287 2.20 -19.86 13.49
C ARG A 287 1.51 -20.55 12.32
N ALA A 288 1.68 -20.05 11.09
CA ALA A 288 1.16 -20.70 9.90
C ALA A 288 1.75 -22.11 9.72
N LYS A 289 3.07 -22.25 9.85
CA LYS A 289 3.75 -23.55 9.80
C LYS A 289 3.22 -24.52 10.87
N ALA A 290 3.06 -24.06 12.10
CA ALA A 290 2.50 -24.86 13.20
C ALA A 290 1.03 -25.23 12.98
N ASN A 291 0.31 -24.47 12.15
CA ASN A 291 -1.10 -24.66 11.81
C ASN A 291 -1.27 -25.29 10.40
N GLY A 292 -0.38 -26.23 10.03
CA GLY A 292 -0.50 -26.99 8.78
C GLY A 292 -0.25 -26.19 7.50
N GLY A 293 0.52 -25.09 7.59
CA GLY A 293 0.83 -24.21 6.46
C GLY A 293 -0.22 -23.14 6.17
N ILE A 294 -1.21 -22.96 7.05
CA ILE A 294 -2.31 -22.00 6.88
C ILE A 294 -2.26 -20.98 8.02
N LEU A 295 -2.33 -19.69 7.69
CA LEU A 295 -2.40 -18.64 8.72
C LEU A 295 -3.62 -18.86 9.61
N PRO A 296 -3.47 -19.01 10.94
CA PRO A 296 -4.62 -19.04 11.83
C PRO A 296 -5.31 -17.68 11.88
N SER A 297 -6.61 -17.65 12.13
CA SER A 297 -7.41 -16.43 12.23
C SER A 297 -7.26 -15.69 13.55
N ASN A 298 -6.83 -16.38 14.61
CA ASN A 298 -6.70 -15.80 15.93
C ASN A 298 -5.52 -16.41 16.70
N ILE A 299 -4.81 -15.58 17.46
CA ILE A 299 -3.88 -15.98 18.51
C ILE A 299 -4.37 -15.39 19.82
N GLY A 300 -4.63 -16.23 20.82
CA GLY A 300 -5.09 -15.77 22.12
C GLY A 300 -4.05 -14.89 22.83
N PRO A 301 -4.47 -14.09 23.83
CA PRO A 301 -3.54 -13.33 24.68
C PRO A 301 -2.50 -14.19 25.41
N ASP A 302 -2.71 -15.50 25.51
CA ASP A 302 -1.77 -16.48 26.06
C ASP A 302 -0.78 -17.04 25.02
N GLY A 303 -0.83 -16.56 23.78
CA GLY A 303 0.02 -16.98 22.67
C GLY A 303 -0.46 -18.25 21.95
N LYS A 304 -1.61 -18.83 22.34
CA LYS A 304 -2.11 -20.06 21.71
C LYS A 304 -2.96 -19.78 20.47
N VAL A 305 -2.77 -20.60 19.44
CA VAL A 305 -3.59 -20.57 18.23
C VAL A 305 -5.07 -20.81 18.59
N GLY A 306 -5.94 -19.93 18.13
CA GLY A 306 -7.38 -19.96 18.40
C GLY A 306 -7.78 -19.62 19.84
N GLY A 307 -6.84 -19.25 20.72
CA GLY A 307 -7.11 -19.06 22.16
C GLY A 307 -8.18 -18.02 22.46
N GLY A 308 -8.26 -16.94 21.68
CA GLY A 308 -9.31 -15.92 21.78
C GLY A 308 -10.66 -16.34 21.19
N ALA A 309 -10.70 -17.46 20.46
CA ALA A 309 -11.86 -18.00 19.78
C ALA A 309 -12.19 -19.45 20.24
N GLY A 310 -12.01 -19.75 21.53
CA GLY A 310 -12.39 -21.05 22.11
C GLY A 310 -11.53 -22.23 21.63
N GLY A 311 -10.30 -21.98 21.19
CA GLY A 311 -9.41 -22.99 20.61
C GLY A 311 -9.63 -23.23 19.11
N HIS A 312 -10.56 -22.51 18.48
CA HIS A 312 -10.80 -22.61 17.04
C HIS A 312 -9.81 -21.75 16.26
N TRP A 313 -8.81 -22.37 15.63
CA TRP A 313 -7.79 -21.67 14.82
C TRP A 313 -8.39 -20.84 13.68
N TRP A 314 -9.59 -21.19 13.19
CA TRP A 314 -10.34 -20.53 12.13
C TRP A 314 -11.33 -19.46 12.63
N GLY A 315 -11.53 -19.38 13.94
CA GLY A 315 -12.51 -18.49 14.57
C GLY A 315 -12.00 -17.06 14.73
N GLY A 316 -12.93 -16.14 14.97
CA GLY A 316 -12.65 -14.71 15.11
C GLY A 316 -13.30 -13.88 14.00
N THR A 317 -13.44 -12.58 14.26
CA THR A 317 -13.95 -11.63 13.26
C THR A 317 -13.03 -11.63 12.03
N TYR A 318 -13.63 -11.65 10.84
CA TYR A 318 -12.95 -11.76 9.53
C TYR A 318 -12.06 -13.01 9.31
N GLY A 319 -12.16 -14.00 10.20
CA GLY A 319 -11.43 -15.26 10.10
C GLY A 319 -11.95 -16.21 9.01
N TRP A 320 -11.36 -17.41 8.94
CA TRP A 320 -11.74 -18.45 7.98
C TRP A 320 -13.17 -18.94 8.16
N GLY A 321 -13.72 -18.87 9.38
CA GLY A 321 -15.10 -19.27 9.67
C GLY A 321 -16.10 -18.12 9.68
N PHE A 322 -15.71 -16.92 9.24
CA PHE A 322 -16.50 -15.72 9.43
C PHE A 322 -17.47 -15.46 8.26
N SER A 323 -18.70 -15.94 8.41
CA SER A 323 -19.80 -15.70 7.48
C SER A 323 -21.03 -15.11 8.18
N PRO A 324 -20.98 -13.83 8.62
CA PRO A 324 -22.07 -13.21 9.38
C PRO A 324 -23.34 -13.07 8.53
N ILE A 325 -24.48 -12.91 9.21
CA ILE A 325 -25.75 -12.60 8.54
C ILE A 325 -25.73 -11.14 8.09
N ASN A 326 -25.95 -10.89 6.80
CA ASN A 326 -26.25 -9.57 6.28
C ASN A 326 -27.67 -9.17 6.69
N PRO A 327 -27.87 -8.07 7.44
CA PRO A 327 -29.18 -7.66 7.93
C PRO A 327 -30.14 -7.24 6.81
N VAL A 328 -29.62 -6.75 5.68
CA VAL A 328 -30.41 -6.30 4.52
C VAL A 328 -30.98 -7.48 3.74
N THR A 329 -30.18 -8.55 3.57
CA THR A 329 -30.58 -9.70 2.74
C THR A 329 -31.03 -10.92 3.54
N GLY A 330 -30.72 -10.96 4.84
CA GLY A 330 -30.94 -12.11 5.73
C GLY A 330 -30.03 -13.31 5.45
N LYS A 331 -29.06 -13.19 4.52
CA LYS A 331 -28.18 -14.30 4.10
C LYS A 331 -26.84 -14.25 4.83
N ARG A 332 -26.21 -15.41 5.03
CA ARG A 332 -24.80 -15.47 5.46
C ARG A 332 -23.89 -15.10 4.29
N GLU A 333 -22.96 -14.20 4.54
CA GLU A 333 -21.99 -13.72 3.55
C GLU A 333 -20.58 -13.99 4.02
N ASP A 334 -19.76 -14.60 3.18
CA ASP A 334 -18.36 -14.86 3.50
C ASP A 334 -17.57 -13.55 3.58
N ARG A 335 -17.04 -13.25 4.76
CA ARG A 335 -16.29 -12.01 5.03
C ARG A 335 -14.87 -12.30 5.52
N ASN A 336 -14.27 -13.36 5.01
CA ASN A 336 -12.86 -13.67 5.25
C ASN A 336 -11.96 -12.53 4.72
N ARG A 337 -11.03 -12.05 5.57
CA ARG A 337 -10.03 -11.02 5.23
C ARG A 337 -8.60 -11.51 5.38
N ILE A 338 -8.38 -12.79 5.68
CA ILE A 338 -7.05 -13.40 5.79
C ILE A 338 -6.17 -13.10 4.56
N PRO A 339 -6.66 -13.14 3.30
CA PRO A 339 -5.85 -12.78 2.14
C PRO A 339 -5.19 -11.41 2.21
N ARG A 340 -5.80 -10.43 2.90
CA ARG A 340 -5.24 -9.07 3.03
C ARG A 340 -3.90 -9.06 3.79
N ALA A 341 -3.69 -10.05 4.67
CA ALA A 341 -2.50 -10.16 5.50
C ALA A 341 -1.19 -10.38 4.71
N ILE A 342 -1.24 -10.67 3.39
CA ILE A 342 -0.03 -10.84 2.58
C ILE A 342 0.88 -9.62 2.62
N MET A 343 0.31 -8.43 2.84
CA MET A 343 1.06 -7.18 2.94
C MET A 343 2.24 -7.26 3.90
N GLY A 344 2.09 -7.90 5.07
CA GLY A 344 3.20 -8.06 6.00
C GLY A 344 4.36 -8.89 5.42
N PHE A 345 4.03 -9.94 4.66
CA PHE A 345 5.01 -10.79 4.00
C PHE A 345 5.65 -10.10 2.80
N MET A 346 4.90 -9.29 2.05
CA MET A 346 5.44 -8.47 0.97
C MET A 346 6.42 -7.43 1.52
N ASN A 347 6.10 -6.78 2.64
CA ASN A 347 6.99 -5.82 3.31
C ASN A 347 8.30 -6.50 3.77
N ALA A 348 8.21 -7.70 4.35
CA ALA A 348 9.39 -8.48 4.74
C ALA A 348 10.23 -8.92 3.53
N TYR A 349 9.58 -9.32 2.43
CA TYR A 349 10.26 -9.64 1.18
C TYR A 349 10.97 -8.40 0.59
N MET A 350 10.31 -7.24 0.53
CA MET A 350 10.92 -5.99 0.09
C MET A 350 12.14 -5.59 0.93
N ALA A 351 12.11 -5.86 2.24
CA ALA A 351 13.21 -5.56 3.15
C ALA A 351 14.45 -6.46 2.96
N THR A 352 14.27 -7.68 2.44
CA THR A 352 15.28 -8.75 2.55
C THR A 352 15.61 -9.48 1.25
N GLY A 353 14.71 -9.47 0.28
CA GLY A 353 14.76 -10.33 -0.90
C GLY A 353 14.52 -11.83 -0.62
N ASP A 354 14.13 -12.19 0.60
CA ASP A 354 14.05 -13.59 1.02
C ASP A 354 12.72 -14.24 0.62
N ASP A 355 12.78 -15.15 -0.35
CA ASP A 355 11.62 -15.84 -0.90
C ASP A 355 10.86 -16.72 0.11
N ARG A 356 11.43 -17.02 1.28
CA ARG A 356 10.70 -17.75 2.33
C ARG A 356 9.42 -17.04 2.77
N TYR A 357 9.36 -15.72 2.68
CA TYR A 357 8.14 -14.96 3.02
C TYR A 357 7.00 -15.22 2.02
N LEU A 358 7.33 -15.43 0.74
CA LEU A 358 6.35 -15.82 -0.28
C LEU A 358 5.97 -17.30 -0.19
N GLN A 359 6.91 -18.14 0.27
CA GLN A 359 6.66 -19.58 0.44
C GLN A 359 5.49 -19.89 1.38
N VAL A 360 5.31 -19.09 2.45
CA VAL A 360 4.16 -19.22 3.36
C VAL A 360 2.82 -19.18 2.61
N TRP A 361 2.70 -18.29 1.62
CA TRP A 361 1.47 -18.14 0.82
C TRP A 361 1.34 -19.21 -0.26
N ARG A 362 2.45 -19.67 -0.84
CA ARG A 362 2.45 -20.83 -1.74
C ARG A 362 1.97 -22.09 -1.02
N ASP A 363 2.48 -22.33 0.18
CA ASP A 363 2.09 -23.48 1.02
C ASP A 363 0.62 -23.40 1.42
N GLN A 364 0.14 -22.21 1.83
CA GLN A 364 -1.28 -22.00 2.13
C GLN A 364 -2.17 -22.28 0.92
N ASN A 365 -1.83 -21.73 -0.25
CA ASN A 365 -2.59 -21.96 -1.47
C ASN A 365 -2.59 -23.44 -1.86
N ALA A 366 -1.47 -24.14 -1.71
CA ALA A 366 -1.38 -25.58 -1.96
C ALA A 366 -2.25 -26.38 -0.98
N ALA A 367 -2.20 -26.06 0.32
CA ALA A 367 -2.98 -26.72 1.36
C ALA A 367 -4.49 -26.56 1.16
N ILE A 368 -4.95 -25.36 0.75
CA ILE A 368 -6.36 -25.10 0.43
C ILE A 368 -6.77 -25.83 -0.85
N ASN A 369 -5.96 -25.77 -1.91
CA ASN A 369 -6.25 -26.44 -3.17
C ASN A 369 -6.27 -27.96 -3.06
N ALA A 370 -5.52 -28.55 -2.11
CA ALA A 370 -5.59 -29.98 -1.81
C ALA A 370 -6.97 -30.43 -1.29
N GLN A 371 -7.82 -29.49 -0.86
CA GLN A 371 -9.19 -29.75 -0.41
C GLN A 371 -10.21 -29.61 -1.53
N ALA A 372 -9.78 -29.29 -2.76
CA ALA A 372 -10.68 -29.11 -3.89
C ALA A 372 -11.43 -30.40 -4.22
N ARG A 373 -12.69 -30.26 -4.63
CA ARG A 373 -13.57 -31.38 -5.00
C ARG A 373 -14.51 -31.00 -6.12
N LYS A 374 -15.12 -31.99 -6.77
CA LYS A 374 -16.17 -31.73 -7.75
C LYS A 374 -17.47 -31.33 -7.06
N VAL A 375 -18.03 -30.20 -7.44
CA VAL A 375 -19.39 -29.74 -7.10
C VAL A 375 -20.12 -29.59 -8.44
N ASP A 376 -21.20 -30.36 -8.64
CA ASP A 376 -21.95 -30.40 -9.90
C ASP A 376 -21.06 -30.61 -11.14
N GLY A 377 -20.04 -31.48 -11.01
CA GLY A 377 -19.08 -31.79 -12.08
C GLY A 377 -17.92 -30.81 -12.24
N VAL A 378 -17.96 -29.63 -11.60
CA VAL A 378 -16.91 -28.61 -11.67
C VAL A 378 -15.93 -28.75 -10.52
N LEU A 379 -14.62 -28.72 -10.79
CA LEU A 379 -13.61 -28.70 -9.74
C LEU A 379 -13.68 -27.35 -9.01
N CYS A 380 -13.94 -27.38 -7.71
CA CYS A 380 -14.07 -26.21 -6.86
C CYS A 380 -13.13 -26.31 -5.66
N ALA A 381 -12.45 -25.21 -5.31
CA ALA A 381 -11.67 -25.08 -4.09
C ALA A 381 -12.47 -24.34 -3.00
N PRO A 382 -12.29 -24.70 -1.71
CA PRO A 382 -12.97 -23.99 -0.63
C PRO A 382 -12.34 -22.61 -0.40
N THR A 383 -13.14 -21.70 0.16
CA THR A 383 -12.68 -20.33 0.53
C THR A 383 -12.82 -20.05 2.02
N MET A 384 -13.50 -20.95 2.75
CA MET A 384 -13.83 -20.80 4.16
C MET A 384 -13.63 -22.12 4.92
N HIS A 385 -13.43 -22.05 6.24
CA HIS A 385 -13.29 -23.21 7.12
C HIS A 385 -14.04 -22.99 8.44
N GLY A 386 -14.84 -23.96 8.88
CA GLY A 386 -15.66 -23.86 10.08
C GLY A 386 -15.67 -25.15 10.90
N ALA A 387 -16.63 -25.28 11.81
CA ALA A 387 -16.76 -26.44 12.70
C ALA A 387 -16.93 -27.77 11.93
N GLN A 388 -17.56 -27.73 10.75
CA GLN A 388 -17.76 -28.88 9.86
C GLN A 388 -16.65 -29.05 8.81
N GLY A 389 -15.53 -28.34 8.94
CA GLY A 389 -14.44 -28.34 7.98
C GLY A 389 -14.57 -27.27 6.89
N TRP A 390 -13.97 -27.52 5.72
CA TRP A 390 -13.95 -26.60 4.58
C TRP A 390 -15.34 -26.41 3.95
N TYR A 391 -15.70 -25.17 3.64
CA TYR A 391 -16.96 -24.80 2.99
C TYR A 391 -16.79 -23.62 2.02
N SER A 392 -17.91 -23.19 1.42
CA SER A 392 -17.96 -22.17 0.38
C SER A 392 -17.01 -22.48 -0.79
N PHE A 393 -17.26 -23.63 -1.42
CA PHE A 393 -16.52 -24.09 -2.58
C PHE A 393 -16.83 -23.21 -3.79
N LYS A 394 -15.80 -22.62 -4.40
CA LYS A 394 -15.92 -21.76 -5.59
C LYS A 394 -15.29 -22.46 -6.81
N PRO A 395 -15.82 -22.28 -8.03
CA PRO A 395 -15.25 -22.85 -9.25
C PRO A 395 -13.78 -22.50 -9.44
N GLY A 396 -12.98 -23.49 -9.83
CA GLY A 396 -11.55 -23.34 -10.06
C GLY A 396 -10.70 -23.44 -8.80
N PRO A 397 -9.36 -23.31 -8.96
CA PRO A 397 -8.43 -23.33 -7.84
C PRO A 397 -8.49 -22.03 -7.04
N TYR A 398 -8.16 -22.11 -5.75
CA TYR A 398 -7.90 -20.97 -4.88
C TYR A 398 -6.63 -20.24 -5.33
N ARG A 399 -6.78 -19.00 -5.80
CA ARG A 399 -5.69 -18.19 -6.40
C ARG A 399 -5.41 -16.86 -5.69
N PHE A 400 -5.95 -16.64 -4.49
CA PHE A 400 -5.69 -15.37 -3.80
C PHE A 400 -4.19 -15.10 -3.67
N ASN A 401 -3.82 -13.86 -3.98
CA ASN A 401 -2.47 -13.32 -3.92
C ASN A 401 -1.41 -13.95 -4.84
N THR A 402 -1.78 -14.81 -5.79
CA THR A 402 -0.79 -15.43 -6.69
C THR A 402 -0.12 -14.41 -7.62
N GLY A 403 -0.80 -13.31 -7.93
CA GLY A 403 -0.24 -12.20 -8.70
C GLY A 403 0.89 -11.48 -7.95
N GLU A 404 0.68 -11.16 -6.68
CA GLU A 404 1.68 -10.53 -5.80
C GLU A 404 2.92 -11.42 -5.64
N ILE A 405 2.72 -12.73 -5.45
CA ILE A 405 3.80 -13.72 -5.37
C ILE A 405 4.62 -13.72 -6.65
N TRP A 406 3.97 -13.82 -7.82
CA TRP A 406 4.67 -13.76 -9.10
C TRP A 406 5.38 -12.42 -9.31
N TYR A 407 4.72 -11.31 -9.00
CA TYR A 407 5.29 -9.98 -9.20
C TYR A 407 6.63 -9.84 -8.48
N LEU A 408 6.67 -10.24 -7.21
CA LEU A 408 7.86 -10.19 -6.38
C LEU A 408 8.90 -11.23 -6.82
N SER A 409 8.52 -12.50 -7.01
CA SER A 409 9.46 -13.59 -7.29
C SER A 409 9.99 -13.57 -8.73
N GLN A 410 9.14 -13.20 -9.70
CA GLN A 410 9.31 -13.40 -11.15
C GLN A 410 9.63 -14.84 -11.57
N ARG A 411 9.23 -15.84 -10.78
CA ARG A 411 9.42 -17.25 -11.13
C ARG A 411 8.35 -17.72 -12.12
N GLU A 412 8.76 -18.57 -13.04
CA GLU A 412 7.84 -19.15 -14.04
C GLU A 412 6.71 -19.96 -13.38
N ALA A 413 7.01 -20.75 -12.35
CA ALA A 413 5.98 -21.51 -11.63
C ALA A 413 4.93 -20.59 -10.98
N ASP A 414 5.33 -19.44 -10.46
CA ASP A 414 4.40 -18.45 -9.89
C ASP A 414 3.60 -17.75 -11.01
N ARG A 415 4.22 -17.52 -12.18
CA ARG A 415 3.52 -16.98 -13.35
C ARG A 415 2.38 -17.89 -13.82
N VAL A 416 2.60 -19.21 -13.79
CA VAL A 416 1.57 -20.22 -14.11
C VAL A 416 0.45 -20.27 -13.06
N ALA A 417 0.78 -20.02 -11.79
CA ALA A 417 -0.19 -19.99 -10.69
C ALA A 417 -1.02 -18.68 -10.64
N MET A 418 -0.52 -17.60 -11.24
CA MET A 418 -1.25 -16.33 -11.36
C MET A 418 -2.42 -16.43 -12.37
N GLU A 419 -3.50 -15.70 -12.11
CA GLU A 419 -4.51 -15.44 -13.14
C GLU A 419 -4.04 -14.28 -14.05
N PRO A 420 -3.96 -14.47 -15.39
CA PRO A 420 -3.48 -13.42 -16.28
C PRO A 420 -4.37 -12.17 -16.25
N THR A 421 -3.74 -11.00 -16.16
CA THR A 421 -4.38 -9.70 -16.36
C THR A 421 -4.08 -9.15 -17.76
N PRO A 422 -4.86 -8.15 -18.25
CA PRO A 422 -4.53 -7.48 -19.49
C PRO A 422 -3.09 -6.95 -19.55
N TRP A 423 -2.61 -6.36 -18.45
CA TRP A 423 -1.23 -5.88 -18.34
C TRP A 423 -0.21 -7.02 -18.46
N THR A 424 -0.39 -8.14 -17.76
CA THR A 424 0.56 -9.25 -17.88
C THR A 424 0.55 -9.91 -19.26
N ARG A 425 -0.59 -9.89 -19.97
CA ARG A 425 -0.67 -10.33 -21.37
C ARG A 425 0.04 -9.35 -22.29
N PHE A 426 -0.01 -8.05 -22.01
CA PHE A 426 0.79 -7.06 -22.71
C PHE A 426 2.30 -7.29 -22.51
N LEU A 427 2.75 -7.55 -21.28
CA LEU A 427 4.15 -7.91 -20.99
C LEU A 427 4.61 -9.17 -21.76
N ASP A 428 3.69 -10.11 -22.03
CA ASP A 428 3.95 -11.31 -22.84
C ASP A 428 3.95 -11.05 -24.36
N GLY A 429 3.63 -9.84 -24.82
CA GLY A 429 3.40 -9.54 -26.24
C GLY A 429 2.13 -10.18 -26.81
N LYS A 430 1.13 -10.42 -25.97
CA LYS A 430 -0.16 -11.05 -26.33
C LYS A 430 -1.33 -10.06 -26.31
N GLN A 431 -1.05 -8.76 -26.17
CA GLN A 431 -2.06 -7.69 -26.09
C GLN A 431 -1.50 -6.29 -26.43
N ASP A 432 -0.94 -6.13 -27.63
CA ASP A 432 -0.20 -4.92 -28.04
C ASP A 432 -0.99 -3.60 -27.91
N GLY A 433 -2.31 -3.63 -28.13
CA GLY A 433 -3.17 -2.44 -28.01
C GLY A 433 -3.47 -1.99 -26.57
N TRP A 434 -3.07 -2.75 -25.55
CA TRP A 434 -3.40 -2.46 -24.16
C TRP A 434 -2.86 -1.10 -23.68
N ALA A 435 -1.64 -0.73 -24.08
CA ALA A 435 -1.00 0.50 -23.61
C ALA A 435 -1.80 1.76 -23.96
N GLU A 436 -2.42 1.80 -25.13
CA GLU A 436 -3.29 2.93 -25.51
C GLU A 436 -4.70 2.77 -24.95
N GLN A 437 -5.26 1.56 -25.03
CA GLN A 437 -6.64 1.31 -24.58
C GLN A 437 -6.82 1.62 -23.09
N ALA A 438 -5.88 1.21 -22.24
CA ALA A 438 -5.98 1.44 -20.80
C ALA A 438 -5.97 2.93 -20.43
N LEU A 439 -5.24 3.77 -21.18
CA LEU A 439 -5.24 5.22 -20.96
C LEU A 439 -6.57 5.85 -21.39
N LEU A 440 -7.16 5.38 -22.50
CA LEU A 440 -8.47 5.83 -22.96
C LEU A 440 -9.59 5.43 -21.98
N ASP A 441 -9.52 4.21 -21.45
CA ASP A 441 -10.46 3.72 -20.43
C ASP A 441 -10.38 4.58 -19.16
N ASP A 442 -9.16 4.95 -18.71
CA ASP A 442 -8.98 5.85 -17.56
C ASP A 442 -9.46 7.28 -17.86
N MET A 443 -9.27 7.82 -19.08
CA MET A 443 -9.83 9.13 -19.46
C MET A 443 -11.37 9.12 -19.40
N GLU A 444 -11.99 8.04 -19.89
CA GLU A 444 -13.45 7.87 -19.83
C GLU A 444 -13.94 7.72 -18.39
N ARG A 445 -13.17 7.04 -17.54
CA ARG A 445 -13.43 6.99 -16.09
C ARG A 445 -13.41 8.39 -15.49
N VAL A 446 -12.38 9.20 -15.74
CA VAL A 446 -12.30 10.59 -15.24
C VAL A 446 -13.55 11.37 -15.65
N ARG A 447 -13.93 11.31 -16.92
CA ARG A 447 -15.13 11.98 -17.44
C ARG A 447 -16.39 11.53 -16.70
N THR A 448 -16.56 10.22 -16.53
CA THR A 448 -17.72 9.63 -15.84
C THR A 448 -17.78 10.04 -14.37
N GLN A 449 -16.64 10.07 -13.68
CA GLN A 449 -16.61 10.52 -12.29
C GLN A 449 -16.93 12.01 -12.17
N MET A 450 -16.40 12.85 -13.06
CA MET A 450 -16.71 14.28 -13.02
C MET A 450 -18.18 14.59 -13.31
N VAL A 451 -18.88 13.78 -14.11
CA VAL A 451 -20.35 13.85 -14.22
C VAL A 451 -21.00 13.59 -12.85
N ARG A 452 -20.61 12.52 -12.16
CA ARG A 452 -21.15 12.19 -10.83
C ARG A 452 -20.86 13.27 -9.79
N VAL A 453 -19.65 13.85 -9.80
CA VAL A 453 -19.26 14.99 -8.94
C VAL A 453 -20.16 16.19 -9.21
N HIS A 454 -20.42 16.49 -10.49
CA HIS A 454 -21.27 17.61 -10.90
C HIS A 454 -22.75 17.39 -10.58
N GLU A 455 -23.24 16.16 -10.66
CA GLU A 455 -24.64 15.79 -10.40
C GLU A 455 -24.95 15.58 -8.91
N ASP A 456 -23.93 15.36 -8.07
CA ASP A 456 -24.09 15.18 -6.63
C ASP A 456 -24.71 16.44 -5.99
N ARG A 457 -25.92 16.28 -5.43
CA ARG A 457 -26.68 17.34 -4.73
C ARG A 457 -26.57 17.27 -3.21
N THR A 458 -25.81 16.33 -2.67
CA THR A 458 -25.63 16.21 -1.22
C THR A 458 -24.95 17.44 -0.64
N THR A 459 -25.19 17.70 0.64
CA THR A 459 -24.55 18.76 1.43
C THR A 459 -23.74 18.12 2.56
N ALA A 460 -22.94 18.92 3.29
CA ALA A 460 -22.25 18.44 4.49
C ALA A 460 -23.20 17.77 5.51
N ALA A 461 -24.48 18.16 5.54
CA ALA A 461 -25.47 17.60 6.46
C ALA A 461 -26.15 16.31 5.96
N THR A 462 -26.01 15.98 4.67
CA THR A 462 -26.71 14.85 4.02
C THR A 462 -25.75 13.93 3.28
N ARG A 463 -24.47 13.96 3.64
CA ARG A 463 -23.39 13.19 3.04
C ARG A 463 -22.64 12.41 4.11
N LEU A 464 -22.46 11.12 3.89
CA LEU A 464 -21.55 10.27 4.66
C LEU A 464 -20.14 10.32 4.08
N ALA A 465 -19.16 9.98 4.92
CA ALA A 465 -17.73 10.09 4.58
C ALA A 465 -17.30 9.19 3.41
N ASP A 466 -18.01 8.08 3.19
CA ASP A 466 -17.76 7.09 2.15
C ASP A 466 -18.37 7.45 0.79
N ASN A 467 -19.39 8.34 0.75
CA ASN A 467 -20.07 8.71 -0.49
C ASN A 467 -19.11 9.31 -1.56
N PRO A 468 -18.12 10.17 -1.22
CA PRO A 468 -17.21 10.73 -2.23
C PRO A 468 -16.17 9.74 -2.77
N ILE A 469 -15.87 8.64 -2.08
CA ILE A 469 -14.76 7.73 -2.43
C ILE A 469 -14.92 7.22 -3.86
N GLU A 470 -16.10 6.66 -4.18
CA GLU A 470 -16.37 6.11 -5.50
C GLU A 470 -16.46 7.18 -6.60
N ARG A 471 -16.44 8.47 -6.23
CA ARG A 471 -16.46 9.64 -7.14
C ARG A 471 -15.07 10.26 -7.34
N ASN A 472 -14.03 9.77 -6.67
CA ASN A 472 -12.66 10.26 -6.86
C ASN A 472 -12.23 10.07 -8.34
N PRO A 473 -11.92 11.16 -9.07
CA PRO A 473 -11.63 11.07 -10.50
C PRO A 473 -10.25 10.47 -10.79
N VAL A 474 -9.34 10.41 -9.82
CA VAL A 474 -7.99 9.88 -10.03
C VAL A 474 -8.01 8.36 -10.15
N SER A 475 -7.34 7.85 -11.18
CA SER A 475 -7.03 6.44 -11.39
C SER A 475 -5.55 6.32 -11.78
N VAL A 476 -4.79 5.47 -11.09
CA VAL A 476 -3.34 5.37 -11.31
C VAL A 476 -2.88 4.01 -11.78
N THR A 477 -3.74 2.98 -11.77
CA THR A 477 -3.33 1.60 -12.04
C THR A 477 -2.67 1.44 -13.41
N ALA A 478 -3.25 1.98 -14.50
CA ALA A 478 -2.63 1.90 -15.82
C ALA A 478 -1.31 2.69 -15.90
N LEU A 479 -1.28 3.88 -15.30
CA LEU A 479 -0.07 4.72 -15.25
C LEU A 479 1.05 4.07 -14.42
N LEU A 480 0.74 3.42 -13.31
CA LEU A 480 1.70 2.67 -12.49
C LEU A 480 2.27 1.47 -13.27
N HIS A 481 1.42 0.72 -13.97
CA HIS A 481 1.87 -0.36 -14.86
C HIS A 481 2.79 0.16 -15.98
N GLN A 482 2.41 1.26 -16.66
CA GLN A 482 3.17 1.78 -17.79
C GLN A 482 4.46 2.47 -17.37
N THR A 483 4.43 3.34 -16.37
CA THR A 483 5.59 4.16 -16.04
C THR A 483 6.54 3.42 -15.11
N MET A 484 6.04 2.66 -14.14
CA MET A 484 6.85 2.08 -13.06
C MET A 484 6.95 0.55 -13.13
N GLY A 485 6.15 -0.10 -14.00
CA GLY A 485 5.98 -1.55 -13.98
C GLY A 485 5.46 -2.02 -12.63
N ALA A 486 4.63 -1.21 -11.97
CA ALA A 486 4.21 -1.39 -10.58
C ALA A 486 2.81 -2.01 -10.48
N ILE A 487 2.57 -2.81 -9.43
CA ILE A 487 1.24 -3.31 -9.11
C ILE A 487 0.53 -2.38 -8.12
N HIS A 488 -0.76 -2.14 -8.36
CA HIS A 488 -1.58 -1.32 -7.48
C HIS A 488 -2.45 -2.20 -6.58
N VAL A 489 -1.90 -2.57 -5.41
CA VAL A 489 -2.63 -3.33 -4.40
C VAL A 489 -3.50 -2.37 -3.60
N ALA A 490 -4.67 -2.06 -4.13
CA ALA A 490 -5.53 -0.98 -3.61
C ALA A 490 -7.03 -1.33 -3.76
N ARG A 491 -7.88 -0.32 -3.64
CA ARG A 491 -9.31 -0.38 -4.00
C ARG A 491 -9.57 0.60 -5.16
N PRO A 492 -9.88 0.14 -6.39
CA PRO A 492 -9.92 -1.26 -6.83
C PRO A 492 -8.52 -1.90 -6.96
N PRO A 493 -8.42 -3.24 -7.02
CA PRO A 493 -7.16 -3.94 -7.02
C PRO A 493 -6.66 -4.15 -8.46
N TRP A 494 -5.35 -4.29 -8.66
CA TRP A 494 -4.74 -4.51 -9.99
C TRP A 494 -5.08 -5.87 -10.63
N SER A 495 -5.53 -6.85 -9.85
CA SER A 495 -5.92 -8.18 -10.33
C SER A 495 -7.17 -8.70 -9.61
N LYS A 496 -7.91 -9.62 -10.23
CA LYS A 496 -9.12 -10.23 -9.64
C LYS A 496 -8.83 -11.13 -8.44
N THR A 497 -7.61 -11.62 -8.32
CA THR A 497 -7.20 -12.49 -7.21
C THR A 497 -6.44 -11.73 -6.12
N SER A 498 -6.33 -10.41 -6.27
CA SER A 498 -5.82 -9.48 -5.26
C SER A 498 -6.99 -8.94 -4.44
N PRO A 499 -6.92 -8.95 -3.10
CA PRO A 499 -7.98 -8.39 -2.28
C PRO A 499 -8.03 -6.86 -2.37
N ASN A 500 -9.24 -6.29 -2.30
CA ASN A 500 -9.44 -4.86 -2.05
C ASN A 500 -8.93 -4.51 -0.65
N GLN A 501 -8.03 -3.55 -0.54
CA GLN A 501 -7.48 -3.06 0.74
C GLN A 501 -6.77 -1.72 0.54
N GLY A 502 -6.74 -0.88 1.59
CA GLY A 502 -5.94 0.35 1.61
C GLY A 502 -4.67 0.21 2.44
N GLY A 503 -3.85 1.27 2.43
CA GLY A 503 -2.67 1.40 3.27
C GLY A 503 -1.43 0.67 2.77
N THR A 504 -1.44 0.18 1.53
CA THR A 504 -0.32 -0.58 0.97
C THR A 504 0.85 0.32 0.57
N LEU A 505 2.04 -0.27 0.54
CA LEU A 505 3.26 0.38 0.08
C LEU A 505 3.40 0.27 -1.45
N LEU A 506 4.34 1.02 -2.03
CA LEU A 506 4.61 0.98 -3.47
C LEU A 506 5.43 -0.25 -3.85
N PHE A 507 4.85 -1.14 -4.65
CA PHE A 507 5.55 -2.27 -5.25
C PHE A 507 5.85 -1.98 -6.71
N ALA A 508 7.00 -1.35 -6.99
CA ALA A 508 7.38 -0.89 -8.33
C ALA A 508 8.68 -1.53 -8.81
N ARG A 509 8.80 -1.76 -10.12
CA ARG A 509 10.04 -2.21 -10.74
C ARG A 509 10.99 -1.03 -10.96
N LEU A 510 10.45 0.13 -11.32
CA LEU A 510 11.19 1.38 -11.54
C LEU A 510 10.49 2.56 -10.84
N ARG A 511 11.26 3.56 -10.43
CA ARG A 511 10.75 4.88 -9.99
C ARG A 511 11.49 5.98 -10.72
N HIS A 512 10.82 7.10 -11.00
CA HIS A 512 11.35 8.20 -11.80
C HIS A 512 11.52 9.47 -10.97
N PHE A 513 12.47 10.31 -11.36
CA PHE A 513 12.63 11.65 -10.80
C PHE A 513 12.98 12.68 -11.88
N ASP A 514 12.34 13.83 -11.78
CA ASP A 514 12.57 15.00 -12.61
C ASP A 514 13.78 15.76 -12.05
N ALA A 515 14.94 15.55 -12.68
CA ALA A 515 16.20 16.15 -12.24
C ALA A 515 16.21 17.67 -12.42
N ASP A 516 15.47 18.18 -13.42
CA ASP A 516 15.37 19.61 -13.70
C ASP A 516 14.57 20.32 -12.60
N ARG A 517 13.46 19.73 -12.17
CA ARG A 517 12.59 20.29 -11.12
C ARG A 517 12.91 19.78 -9.71
N LYS A 518 13.91 18.91 -9.55
CA LYS A 518 14.35 18.33 -8.28
C LYS A 518 13.22 17.70 -7.47
N ARG A 519 12.38 16.91 -8.14
CA ARG A 519 11.19 16.27 -7.56
C ARG A 519 10.99 14.85 -8.10
N PRO A 520 10.17 13.99 -7.47
CA PRO A 520 9.89 12.68 -8.00
C PRO A 520 8.90 12.77 -9.16
N GLY A 521 8.84 11.69 -9.95
CA GLY A 521 8.02 11.57 -11.14
C GLY A 521 8.73 11.89 -12.43
N LEU A 522 8.02 11.66 -13.53
CA LEU A 522 8.53 11.96 -14.87
C LEU A 522 8.63 13.47 -15.08
N PRO A 523 9.67 13.94 -15.80
CA PRO A 523 9.70 15.30 -16.33
C PRO A 523 8.45 15.62 -17.17
N GLU A 524 8.08 16.91 -17.22
CA GLU A 524 6.81 17.41 -17.77
C GLU A 524 6.44 16.91 -19.18
N ASP A 525 7.43 16.68 -20.04
CA ASP A 525 7.25 16.23 -21.43
C ASP A 525 7.74 14.81 -21.68
N VAL A 526 8.15 14.09 -20.63
CA VAL A 526 8.67 12.74 -20.77
C VAL A 526 7.57 11.73 -20.47
N ALA A 527 7.38 10.81 -21.41
CA ALA A 527 6.52 9.65 -21.25
C ALA A 527 7.36 8.36 -21.17
N ALA A 528 6.85 7.38 -20.43
CA ALA A 528 7.56 6.13 -20.15
C ALA A 528 6.61 4.93 -20.25
N LEU A 529 7.04 3.87 -20.95
CA LEU A 529 6.27 2.64 -21.13
C LEU A 529 7.13 1.40 -20.86
N VAL A 530 6.84 0.69 -19.77
CA VAL A 530 7.42 -0.62 -19.45
C VAL A 530 6.80 -1.64 -20.39
N GLU A 531 7.60 -2.12 -21.33
CA GLU A 531 7.16 -3.07 -22.36
C GLU A 531 7.30 -4.52 -21.91
N LYS A 532 8.36 -4.81 -21.14
CA LYS A 532 8.72 -6.16 -20.72
C LYS A 532 9.43 -6.12 -19.37
N MET A 533 9.23 -7.19 -18.59
CA MET A 533 9.85 -7.36 -17.29
C MET A 533 10.09 -8.85 -17.03
N ASP A 534 11.29 -9.18 -16.56
CA ASP A 534 11.63 -10.50 -16.04
C ASP A 534 12.44 -10.36 -14.74
N ALA A 535 13.04 -11.46 -14.26
CA ALA A 535 13.79 -11.49 -13.02
C ALA A 535 15.07 -10.63 -13.03
N GLY A 536 15.69 -10.43 -14.20
CA GLY A 536 16.97 -9.74 -14.37
C GLY A 536 16.94 -8.56 -15.33
N THR A 537 15.85 -8.32 -16.07
CA THR A 537 15.73 -7.18 -16.98
C THR A 537 14.39 -6.47 -16.92
N THR A 538 14.41 -5.18 -17.26
CA THR A 538 13.21 -4.37 -17.54
C THR A 538 13.42 -3.59 -18.83
N THR A 539 12.49 -3.70 -19.78
CA THR A 539 12.50 -2.89 -21.00
C THR A 539 11.55 -1.70 -20.82
N LEU A 540 12.07 -0.51 -21.08
CA LEU A 540 11.36 0.76 -20.97
C LEU A 540 11.51 1.57 -22.26
N SER A 541 10.41 1.94 -22.88
CA SER A 541 10.39 2.96 -23.93
C SER A 541 10.25 4.35 -23.31
N LEU A 542 11.15 5.26 -23.68
CA LEU A 542 11.17 6.65 -23.20
C LEU A 542 11.11 7.60 -24.39
N VAL A 543 10.36 8.69 -24.24
CA VAL A 543 10.28 9.74 -25.26
C VAL A 543 10.14 11.11 -24.60
N ASN A 544 10.90 12.08 -25.09
CA ASN A 544 10.72 13.50 -24.80
C ASN A 544 9.83 14.11 -25.89
N LEU A 545 8.62 14.51 -25.52
CA LEU A 545 7.65 15.11 -26.44
C LEU A 545 7.97 16.58 -26.75
N ASN A 546 8.89 17.21 -26.02
CA ASN A 546 9.27 18.60 -26.24
C ASN A 546 10.24 18.72 -27.41
N PRO A 547 9.90 19.47 -28.49
CA PRO A 547 10.78 19.62 -29.65
C PRO A 547 11.87 20.69 -29.46
N ALA A 548 11.83 21.46 -28.37
CA ALA A 548 12.73 22.59 -28.13
C ALA A 548 13.67 22.39 -26.92
N LEU A 549 13.23 21.65 -25.91
CA LEU A 549 13.95 21.52 -24.64
C LEU A 549 14.34 20.06 -24.37
N ALA A 550 15.58 19.87 -23.95
CA ALA A 550 16.02 18.61 -23.37
C ALA A 550 15.43 18.43 -21.96
N ARG A 551 15.27 17.17 -21.55
CA ARG A 551 14.76 16.80 -20.22
C ARG A 551 15.74 15.85 -19.54
N ARG A 552 16.00 16.09 -18.25
CA ARG A 552 16.84 15.21 -17.43
C ARG A 552 15.99 14.37 -16.49
N LEU A 553 16.20 13.05 -16.56
CA LEU A 553 15.44 12.03 -15.83
C LEU A 553 16.42 11.18 -15.03
N VAL A 554 16.12 10.91 -13.77
CA VAL A 554 16.77 9.83 -13.02
C VAL A 554 15.81 8.66 -12.91
N ILE A 555 16.28 7.46 -13.27
CA ILE A 555 15.56 6.21 -13.09
C ILE A 555 16.18 5.46 -11.92
N ARG A 556 15.33 5.02 -11.00
CA ARG A 556 15.67 4.18 -9.86
C ARG A 556 15.17 2.76 -10.06
N GLY A 557 16.00 1.78 -9.69
CA GLY A 557 15.61 0.39 -9.60
C GLY A 557 14.82 0.10 -8.33
N GLY A 558 13.55 -0.28 -8.48
CA GLY A 558 12.63 -0.53 -7.36
C GLY A 558 11.88 0.72 -6.89
N GLY A 559 10.78 0.51 -6.17
CA GLY A 559 9.96 1.60 -5.61
C GLY A 559 10.68 2.40 -4.53
N TYR A 560 11.64 1.76 -3.86
CA TYR A 560 12.43 2.31 -2.76
C TYR A 560 13.95 2.14 -2.99
N GLY A 561 14.38 1.85 -4.22
CA GLY A 561 15.80 1.71 -4.55
C GLY A 561 16.40 0.37 -4.10
N GLU A 562 15.57 -0.63 -3.89
CA GLU A 562 15.93 -1.98 -3.44
C GLU A 562 16.52 -2.85 -4.57
N HIS A 563 16.46 -2.40 -5.82
CA HIS A 563 17.13 -3.06 -6.94
C HIS A 563 18.39 -2.30 -7.33
N ARG A 564 19.44 -3.03 -7.71
CA ARG A 564 20.65 -2.47 -8.33
C ARG A 564 20.53 -2.55 -9.84
N ILE A 565 20.74 -1.43 -10.53
CA ILE A 565 20.86 -1.36 -11.99
C ILE A 565 22.31 -1.72 -12.33
N GLU A 566 22.49 -2.85 -12.98
CA GLU A 566 23.81 -3.36 -13.38
C GLU A 566 24.32 -2.63 -14.62
N ALA A 567 23.46 -2.51 -15.63
CA ALA A 567 23.78 -1.83 -16.87
C ALA A 567 22.52 -1.33 -17.58
N VAL A 568 22.71 -0.36 -18.45
CA VAL A 568 21.70 0.17 -19.36
C VAL A 568 22.12 -0.13 -20.79
N ARG A 569 21.20 -0.70 -21.59
CA ARG A 569 21.39 -0.92 -23.03
C ARG A 569 20.48 -0.04 -23.85
N ILE A 570 21.05 0.60 -24.86
CA ILE A 570 20.36 1.44 -25.84
C ILE A 570 20.94 1.10 -27.21
N GLY A 571 20.15 0.39 -28.04
CA GLY A 571 20.67 -0.27 -29.24
C GLY A 571 21.82 -1.22 -28.89
N ASP A 572 22.95 -1.09 -29.56
CA ASP A 572 24.16 -1.89 -29.30
C ASP A 572 25.03 -1.35 -28.15
N ARG A 573 24.75 -0.12 -27.66
CA ARG A 573 25.50 0.48 -26.56
C ARG A 573 25.07 -0.13 -25.24
N ARG A 574 26.02 -0.69 -24.49
CA ARG A 574 25.84 -1.12 -23.09
C ARG A 574 26.69 -0.25 -22.17
N VAL A 575 26.06 0.43 -21.22
CA VAL A 575 26.70 1.30 -20.23
C VAL A 575 26.58 0.64 -18.86
N ALA A 576 27.70 0.35 -18.20
CA ALA A 576 27.69 -0.15 -16.83
C ALA A 576 27.25 0.97 -15.87
N VAL A 577 26.36 0.66 -14.92
CA VAL A 577 25.85 1.62 -13.93
C VAL A 577 26.34 1.23 -12.54
N GLY A 578 25.89 0.07 -12.06
CA GLY A 578 26.32 -0.48 -10.78
C GLY A 578 25.81 0.26 -9.55
N ASP A 579 24.71 1.00 -9.66
CA ASP A 579 24.04 1.71 -8.56
C ASP A 579 22.52 1.48 -8.66
N ARG A 580 21.74 1.94 -7.67
CA ARG A 580 20.27 1.91 -7.71
C ARG A 580 19.68 2.95 -8.64
N ASP A 581 20.44 4.00 -8.98
CA ASP A 581 20.00 5.16 -9.75
C ASP A 581 20.84 5.33 -11.03
N VAL A 582 20.20 5.72 -12.14
CA VAL A 582 20.87 6.09 -13.40
C VAL A 582 20.29 7.39 -13.95
N ALA A 583 21.15 8.33 -14.33
CA ALA A 583 20.76 9.59 -14.92
C ALA A 583 20.76 9.51 -16.45
N LEU A 584 19.66 9.98 -17.06
CA LEU A 584 19.45 10.07 -18.50
C LEU A 584 19.15 11.52 -18.88
N ARG A 585 19.64 11.92 -20.05
CA ARG A 585 19.25 13.18 -20.70
C ARG A 585 18.64 12.88 -22.05
N LEU A 586 17.39 13.28 -22.24
CA LEU A 586 16.68 13.14 -23.51
C LEU A 586 16.74 14.49 -24.22
N GLU A 587 17.39 14.53 -25.39
CA GLU A 587 17.41 15.72 -26.24
C GLU A 587 16.01 16.06 -26.78
N PRO A 588 15.79 17.26 -27.33
CA PRO A 588 14.48 17.66 -27.84
C PRO A 588 13.96 16.68 -28.90
N GLY A 589 12.72 16.20 -28.74
CA GLY A 589 12.09 15.24 -29.64
C GLY A 589 12.77 13.87 -29.70
N ALA A 590 13.67 13.56 -28.77
CA ALA A 590 14.41 12.31 -28.74
C ALA A 590 13.70 11.22 -27.93
N GLY A 591 14.01 9.97 -28.25
CA GLY A 591 13.50 8.82 -27.52
C GLY A 591 14.30 7.57 -27.79
N ALA A 592 14.11 6.55 -26.95
CA ALA A 592 14.76 5.27 -27.09
C ALA A 592 14.03 4.16 -26.35
N ARG A 593 14.21 2.94 -26.85
CA ARG A 593 13.98 1.72 -26.09
C ARG A 593 15.23 1.44 -25.24
N VAL A 594 15.05 1.45 -23.93
CA VAL A 594 16.08 1.24 -22.92
C VAL A 594 15.86 -0.13 -22.26
N VAL A 595 16.92 -0.93 -22.15
CA VAL A 595 16.88 -2.17 -21.35
C VAL A 595 17.76 -1.98 -20.12
N LEU A 596 17.15 -2.07 -18.95
CA LEU A 596 17.86 -2.07 -17.66
C LEU A 596 18.14 -3.52 -17.27
N GLU A 597 19.42 -3.88 -17.16
CA GLU A 597 19.88 -5.11 -16.51
C GLU A 597 19.93 -4.86 -15.00
N MET A 598 19.37 -5.76 -14.19
CA MET A 598 19.12 -5.49 -12.77
C MET A 598 19.36 -6.72 -11.89
N SER A 599 19.90 -6.46 -10.71
CA SER A 599 19.90 -7.39 -9.57
C SER A 599 18.84 -6.91 -8.57
N ARG A 600 17.77 -7.68 -8.38
CA ARG A 600 16.63 -7.26 -7.56
C ARG A 600 16.83 -7.61 -6.09
N PHE A 601 16.33 -6.73 -5.22
CA PHE A 601 16.34 -6.88 -3.75
C PHE A 601 17.74 -7.05 -3.15
N THR A 602 18.77 -6.49 -3.79
CA THR A 602 20.16 -6.54 -3.33
C THR A 602 20.59 -5.29 -2.57
N GLN A 603 19.72 -4.28 -2.53
CA GLN A 603 20.00 -2.99 -1.93
C GLN A 603 19.01 -2.72 -0.79
N GLN A 604 19.47 -2.03 0.25
CA GLN A 604 18.58 -1.60 1.32
C GLN A 604 17.55 -0.57 0.79
N PRO A 605 16.24 -0.80 0.98
CA PRO A 605 15.18 0.17 0.66
C PRO A 605 15.40 1.51 1.36
N THR A 606 15.06 2.61 0.68
CA THR A 606 15.11 3.97 1.21
C THR A 606 14.07 4.88 0.57
N LEU A 607 13.60 5.85 1.34
CA LEU A 607 12.78 6.94 0.83
C LEU A 607 13.61 8.13 0.32
N ALA A 608 14.89 8.20 0.66
CA ALA A 608 15.79 9.27 0.23
C ALA A 608 15.82 9.38 -1.30
N TRP A 609 15.74 10.60 -1.80
CA TRP A 609 15.84 10.87 -3.24
C TRP A 609 17.29 10.71 -3.72
N PRO A 610 17.49 10.46 -5.03
CA PRO A 610 18.83 10.51 -5.60
C PRO A 610 19.41 11.91 -5.49
N GLU A 611 20.74 12.03 -5.53
CA GLU A 611 21.38 13.32 -5.77
C GLU A 611 20.98 13.81 -7.17
N MET A 612 20.17 14.87 -7.23
CA MET A 612 19.63 15.39 -8.49
C MET A 612 20.73 16.18 -9.22
N VAL A 613 21.13 15.69 -10.40
CA VAL A 613 22.29 16.16 -11.18
C VAL A 613 22.08 17.53 -11.81
#